data_AF-A0A7X6X3R0-F1
#
_entry.id   AF-A0A7X6X3R0-F1
#
_cell.length_a   1.000
_cell.length_b   1.000
_cell.length_c   1.000
_cell.angle_alpha   90.00
_cell.angle_beta   90.00
_cell.angle_gamma   90.00
#
_symmetry.space_group_name_H-M   'P 1'
#
loop_
_entity.id
_entity.type
_entity.pdbx_description
1 polymer ?
#
loop_
_entity_poly.entity_id
_entity_poly.type
_entity_poly.pdbx_seq_one_letter_code
_entity_poly.pdbx_strand_id
1 'polypeptide(L)'
;MNYPVIKGASYALIHAPNLLLRQGTTQTTERLKNPNSEYLQKLPGKLRSFEEAVRYPANQVYIGNLLPDELAAIPKPWYENPVENGERQGKYGEIMPEEELLGMLKIVDAFDLVLLEESFQAAVKSKLAAHPVLGDLQDLRKLDRNPAGIDDIKKLVEAGLAEPLYLSDELVGCVKRAHEFDAALSAHVMLENLVNKASAVIGLKHLLAKSGLAAEEVDYIIECSEEACGDMTQSGGGKFAKAIG
;
A
#
# COMPACT_ATOMS: atom_id res chain seq x y z
N MET A 1 -12.81 36.78 14.13
CA MET A 1 -13.10 35.99 12.93
C MET A 1 -12.09 34.85 12.94
N ASN A 2 -12.53 33.60 13.13
CA ASN A 2 -11.63 32.45 13.12
C ASN A 2 -11.56 31.93 11.69
N TYR A 3 -10.41 32.12 11.04
CA TYR A 3 -10.18 31.55 9.72
C TYR A 3 -9.68 30.12 9.85
N PRO A 4 -10.12 29.20 8.97
CA PRO A 4 -9.50 27.89 8.89
C PRO A 4 -8.01 28.05 8.56
N VAL A 5 -7.17 27.31 9.28
CA VAL A 5 -5.72 27.28 9.05
C VAL A 5 -5.27 25.84 8.85
N ILE A 6 -4.36 25.63 7.91
CA ILE A 6 -3.72 24.33 7.73
C ILE A 6 -2.70 24.15 8.85
N LYS A 7 -2.92 23.16 9.71
CA LYS A 7 -2.01 22.84 10.83
C LYS A 7 -0.88 21.89 10.43
N GLY A 8 -1.10 21.07 9.40
CA GLY A 8 -0.13 20.12 8.90
C GLY A 8 -0.54 19.54 7.56
N ALA A 9 0.44 18.99 6.86
CA ALA A 9 0.26 18.21 5.66
C ALA A 9 1.22 17.02 5.72
N SER A 10 0.81 15.90 5.14
CA SER A 10 1.59 14.68 5.08
C SER A 10 1.38 13.97 3.76
N TYR A 11 2.41 13.29 3.28
CA TYR A 11 2.38 12.48 2.06
C TYR A 11 2.88 11.07 2.34
N ALA A 12 2.22 10.06 1.79
CA ALA A 12 2.68 8.68 1.87
C ALA A 12 2.70 8.11 0.45
N LEU A 13 3.89 7.75 -0.04
CA LEU A 13 4.06 7.07 -1.31
C LEU A 13 4.36 5.61 -1.03
N ILE A 14 3.56 4.69 -1.55
CA ILE A 14 3.73 3.26 -1.27
C ILE A 14 4.21 2.56 -2.54
N HIS A 15 5.37 1.93 -2.46
CA HIS A 15 5.97 1.19 -3.56
C HIS A 15 5.52 -0.27 -3.51
N ALA A 16 4.46 -0.61 -4.23
CA ALA A 16 3.86 -1.96 -4.26
C ALA A 16 3.87 -2.61 -5.67
N PRO A 17 5.06 -2.92 -6.23
CA PRO A 17 5.18 -3.49 -7.56
C PRO A 17 4.53 -4.87 -7.71
N ASN A 18 4.50 -5.72 -6.68
CA ASN A 18 3.92 -7.06 -6.80
C ASN A 18 2.39 -7.01 -6.88
N LEU A 19 1.75 -6.10 -6.14
CA LEU A 19 0.32 -5.82 -6.31
C LEU A 19 -0.01 -5.40 -7.76
N LEU A 20 0.82 -4.54 -8.37
CA LEU A 20 0.67 -4.18 -9.78
C LEU A 20 0.82 -5.39 -10.71
N LEU A 21 1.83 -6.24 -10.50
CA LEU A 21 2.08 -7.42 -11.35
C LEU A 21 0.94 -8.44 -11.27
N ARG A 22 0.43 -8.69 -10.06
CA ARG A 22 -0.48 -9.79 -9.79
C ARG A 22 -1.93 -9.36 -10.00
N GLN A 23 -2.31 -8.19 -9.49
CA GLN A 23 -3.68 -7.69 -9.43
C GLN A 23 -3.98 -6.48 -10.32
N GLY A 24 -2.99 -5.84 -10.94
CA GLY A 24 -3.24 -4.74 -11.86
C GLY A 24 -4.14 -5.14 -13.03
N THR A 25 -5.14 -4.32 -13.35
CA THR A 25 -6.17 -4.61 -14.35
C THR A 25 -5.59 -5.00 -15.71
N THR A 26 -4.53 -4.31 -16.15
CA THR A 26 -3.86 -4.63 -17.41
C THR A 26 -3.24 -6.03 -17.37
N GLN A 27 -2.54 -6.35 -16.28
CA GLN A 27 -1.84 -7.62 -16.10
C GLN A 27 -2.81 -8.78 -15.94
N THR A 28 -3.89 -8.60 -15.18
CA THR A 28 -4.94 -9.60 -15.00
C THR A 28 -5.69 -9.85 -16.30
N THR A 29 -6.08 -8.80 -17.03
CA THR A 29 -6.76 -8.91 -18.33
C THR A 29 -5.88 -9.59 -19.38
N GLU A 30 -4.60 -9.20 -19.46
CA GLU A 30 -3.66 -9.80 -20.41
C GLU A 30 -3.41 -11.27 -20.07
N ARG A 31 -3.29 -11.63 -18.80
CA ARG A 31 -3.12 -13.02 -18.37
C ARG A 31 -4.31 -13.91 -18.74
N LEU A 32 -5.52 -13.36 -18.67
CA LEU A 32 -6.74 -14.06 -19.09
C LEU A 32 -6.82 -14.25 -20.62
N LYS A 33 -6.38 -13.27 -21.40
CA LYS A 33 -6.46 -13.29 -22.88
C LYS A 33 -5.28 -14.02 -23.53
N ASN A 34 -4.08 -13.82 -22.99
CA ASN A 34 -2.82 -14.31 -23.53
C ASN A 34 -1.84 -14.65 -22.39
N PRO A 35 -1.98 -15.82 -21.75
CA PRO A 35 -1.13 -16.22 -20.62
C PRO A 35 0.38 -16.21 -20.91
N ASN A 36 0.76 -16.41 -22.17
CA ASN A 36 2.17 -16.47 -22.62
C ASN A 36 2.64 -15.15 -23.27
N SER A 37 1.96 -14.05 -22.98
CA SER A 37 2.27 -12.71 -23.48
C SER A 37 3.71 -12.30 -23.22
N GLU A 38 4.40 -11.83 -24.27
CA GLU A 38 5.75 -11.26 -24.16
C GLU A 38 5.78 -10.06 -23.19
N TYR A 39 4.69 -9.30 -23.12
CA TYR A 39 4.54 -8.20 -22.17
C TYR A 39 4.62 -8.71 -20.72
N LEU A 40 3.86 -9.75 -20.37
CA LEU A 40 3.87 -10.31 -19.02
C LEU A 40 5.24 -10.89 -18.63
N GLN A 41 5.95 -11.48 -19.58
CA GLN A 41 7.30 -12.03 -19.35
C GLN A 41 8.34 -10.93 -19.13
N LYS A 42 8.24 -9.80 -19.86
CA LYS A 42 9.22 -8.70 -19.78
C LYS A 42 8.95 -7.75 -18.62
N LEU A 43 7.70 -7.57 -18.22
CA LEU A 43 7.28 -6.55 -17.26
C LEU A 43 8.04 -6.61 -15.92
N PRO A 44 8.24 -7.76 -15.26
CA PRO A 44 8.97 -7.82 -13.98
C PRO A 44 10.38 -7.21 -14.07
N GLY A 45 11.09 -7.45 -15.19
CA GLY A 45 12.42 -6.89 -15.44
C GLY A 45 12.43 -5.42 -15.88
N LYS A 46 11.27 -4.75 -15.87
CA LYS A 46 11.11 -3.31 -16.19
C LYS A 46 10.60 -2.49 -15.01
N LEU A 47 10.29 -3.12 -13.89
CA LEU A 47 9.89 -2.43 -12.67
C LEU A 47 11.11 -1.98 -11.88
N ARG A 48 10.96 -0.87 -11.15
CA ARG A 48 12.01 -0.34 -10.29
C ARG A 48 12.07 -1.10 -8.97
N SER A 49 13.28 -1.28 -8.45
CA SER A 49 13.48 -1.70 -7.06
C SER A 49 12.98 -0.62 -6.10
N PHE A 50 12.85 -0.96 -4.82
CA PHE A 50 12.50 0.01 -3.79
C PHE A 50 13.57 1.12 -3.68
N GLU A 51 14.84 0.74 -3.74
CA GLU A 51 15.98 1.66 -3.69
C GLU A 51 15.98 2.63 -4.88
N GLU A 52 15.67 2.14 -6.07
CA GLU A 52 15.52 2.99 -7.26
C GLU A 52 14.32 3.94 -7.13
N ALA A 53 13.21 3.49 -6.56
CA ALA A 53 12.05 4.32 -6.30
C ALA A 53 12.34 5.41 -5.25
N VAL A 54 13.10 5.08 -4.19
CA VAL A 54 13.56 6.05 -3.19
C VAL A 54 14.45 7.10 -3.84
N ARG A 55 15.42 6.70 -4.66
CA ARG A 55 16.37 7.63 -5.30
C ARG A 55 15.79 8.40 -6.48
N TYR A 56 14.54 8.15 -6.88
CA TYR A 56 13.91 8.87 -7.97
C TYR A 56 13.67 10.35 -7.59
N PRO A 57 14.22 11.33 -8.34
CA PRO A 57 14.19 12.74 -7.96
C PRO A 57 12.80 13.30 -7.64
N ALA A 58 11.78 12.94 -8.44
CA ALA A 58 10.43 13.42 -8.20
C ALA A 58 9.80 12.85 -6.92
N ASN A 59 10.15 11.61 -6.55
CA ASN A 59 9.68 11.03 -5.29
C ASN A 59 10.33 11.75 -4.09
N GLN A 60 11.60 12.14 -4.21
CA GLN A 60 12.29 12.94 -3.19
C GLN A 60 11.68 14.35 -3.03
N VAL A 61 11.25 14.99 -4.13
CA VAL A 61 10.46 16.23 -4.05
C VAL A 61 9.12 15.99 -3.37
N TYR A 62 8.42 14.91 -3.72
CA TYR A 62 7.09 14.59 -3.18
C TYR A 62 7.10 14.47 -1.65
N ILE A 63 8.11 13.82 -1.08
CA ILE A 63 8.27 13.70 0.40
C ILE A 63 9.01 14.89 1.03
N GLY A 64 9.41 15.89 0.25
CA GLY A 64 9.98 17.14 0.73
C GLY A 64 11.48 17.15 1.03
N ASN A 65 12.24 16.20 0.47
CA ASN A 65 13.70 16.17 0.57
C ASN A 65 14.40 17.05 -0.47
N LEU A 66 13.74 17.30 -1.60
CA LEU A 66 14.17 18.25 -2.62
C LEU A 66 13.08 19.30 -2.87
N LEU A 67 13.48 20.49 -3.27
CA LEU A 67 12.58 21.53 -3.74
C LEU A 67 12.21 21.31 -5.22
N PRO A 68 11.02 21.78 -5.67
CA PRO A 68 10.65 21.73 -7.08
C PRO A 68 11.66 22.40 -8.02
N ASP A 69 12.28 23.50 -7.59
CA ASP A 69 13.30 24.21 -8.37
C ASP A 69 14.60 23.39 -8.52
N GLU A 70 14.96 22.61 -7.50
CA GLU A 70 16.12 21.70 -7.57
C GLU A 70 15.84 20.56 -8.55
N LEU A 71 14.63 20.02 -8.56
CA LEU A 71 14.21 19.01 -9.55
C LEU A 71 14.22 19.54 -10.98
N ALA A 72 13.87 20.82 -11.18
CA ALA A 72 13.91 21.46 -12.49
C ALA A 72 15.34 21.57 -13.04
N ALA A 73 16.36 21.60 -12.18
CA ALA A 73 17.76 21.61 -12.57
C ALA A 73 18.33 20.22 -12.91
N ILE A 74 17.66 19.14 -12.51
CA ILE A 74 18.10 17.76 -12.80
C ILE A 74 17.76 17.39 -14.25
N PRO A 75 18.73 16.89 -15.05
CA PRO A 75 18.48 16.48 -16.42
C PRO A 75 17.36 15.43 -16.54
N LYS A 76 16.55 15.56 -17.59
CA LYS A 76 15.56 14.55 -17.96
C LYS A 76 16.19 13.55 -18.96
N PRO A 77 15.79 12.27 -18.91
CA PRO A 77 14.79 11.71 -18.00
C PRO A 77 15.32 11.46 -16.59
N TRP A 78 14.49 11.72 -15.57
CA TRP A 78 14.92 11.67 -14.16
C TRP A 78 15.33 10.27 -13.69
N TYR A 79 14.88 9.20 -14.34
CA TYR A 79 15.26 7.84 -13.95
C TYR A 79 16.73 7.51 -14.29
N GLU A 80 17.37 8.28 -15.19
CA GLU A 80 18.80 8.17 -15.49
C GLU A 80 19.65 9.04 -14.55
N ASN A 81 19.01 9.87 -13.71
CA ASN A 81 19.66 10.86 -12.85
C ASN A 81 19.21 10.70 -11.39
N PRO A 82 19.49 9.54 -10.74
CA PRO A 82 19.04 9.27 -9.38
C PRO A 82 19.75 10.17 -8.36
N VAL A 83 19.02 10.54 -7.30
CA VAL A 83 19.60 11.24 -6.14
C VAL A 83 20.54 10.27 -5.41
N GLU A 84 21.79 10.67 -5.17
CA GLU A 84 22.80 9.80 -4.53
C GLU A 84 22.39 9.40 -3.12
N ASN A 85 21.96 10.37 -2.30
CA ASN A 85 21.58 10.18 -0.90
C ASN A 85 20.06 10.28 -0.70
N GLY A 86 19.29 9.64 -1.59
CA GLY A 86 17.83 9.59 -1.45
C GLY A 86 17.43 8.78 -0.21
N GLU A 87 16.57 9.35 0.64
CA GLU A 87 16.07 8.70 1.84
C GLU A 87 14.60 8.33 1.71
N ARG A 88 14.17 7.25 2.36
CA ARG A 88 12.75 6.88 2.39
C ARG A 88 11.91 7.84 3.23
N GLN A 89 12.52 8.50 4.22
CA GLN A 89 11.85 9.48 5.07
C GLN A 89 12.12 10.88 4.53
N GLY A 90 11.15 11.77 4.70
CA GLY A 90 11.31 13.16 4.33
C GLY A 90 10.46 14.12 5.15
N LYS A 91 10.71 15.41 4.93
CA LYS A 91 10.06 16.50 5.68
C LYS A 91 8.55 16.37 5.71
N TYR A 92 7.94 16.01 4.59
CA TYR A 92 6.49 15.90 4.46
C TYR A 92 5.96 14.47 4.49
N GLY A 93 6.80 13.43 4.58
CA GLY A 93 6.29 12.07 4.74
C GLY A 93 7.27 10.99 4.34
N GLU A 94 6.79 9.91 3.72
CA GLU A 94 7.64 8.76 3.42
C GLU A 94 7.34 8.04 2.10
N ILE A 95 8.34 7.28 1.66
CA ILE A 95 8.23 6.22 0.65
C ILE A 95 8.26 4.86 1.39
N MET A 96 7.14 4.15 1.44
CA MET A 96 7.00 2.89 2.16
C MET A 96 7.23 1.68 1.23
N PRO A 97 7.98 0.64 1.68
CA PRO A 97 8.13 -0.60 0.92
C PRO A 97 6.88 -1.50 1.00
N GLU A 98 6.66 -2.30 -0.04
CA GLU A 98 5.51 -3.22 -0.14
C GLU A 98 5.35 -4.16 1.06
N GLU A 99 6.47 -4.65 1.60
CA GLU A 99 6.44 -5.56 2.76
C GLU A 99 5.72 -4.96 3.97
N GLU A 100 5.94 -3.67 4.27
CA GLU A 100 5.30 -2.96 5.37
C GLU A 100 3.82 -2.72 5.08
N LEU A 101 3.48 -2.42 3.81
CA LEU A 101 2.09 -2.34 3.35
C LEU A 101 1.34 -3.67 3.61
N LEU A 102 1.94 -4.81 3.26
CA LEU A 102 1.29 -6.13 3.46
C LEU A 102 1.02 -6.41 4.94
N GLY A 103 1.93 -6.01 5.84
CA GLY A 103 1.69 -6.05 7.29
C GLY A 103 0.55 -5.12 7.71
N MET A 104 0.49 -3.91 7.13
CA MET A 104 -0.59 -2.96 7.37
C MET A 104 -1.96 -3.47 6.93
N LEU A 105 -2.06 -4.28 5.86
CA LEU A 105 -3.32 -4.93 5.45
C LEU A 105 -3.92 -5.74 6.62
N LYS A 106 -3.11 -6.55 7.30
CA LYS A 106 -3.55 -7.35 8.45
C LYS A 106 -3.95 -6.47 9.66
N ILE A 107 -3.25 -5.35 9.86
CA ILE A 107 -3.54 -4.41 10.95
C ILE A 107 -4.89 -3.72 10.75
N VAL A 108 -5.19 -3.27 9.53
CA VAL A 108 -6.44 -2.54 9.24
C VAL A 108 -7.64 -3.45 8.98
N ASP A 109 -7.40 -4.75 8.85
CA ASP A 109 -8.42 -5.77 8.66
C ASP A 109 -9.27 -5.93 9.93
N ALA A 110 -10.56 -5.66 9.79
CA ALA A 110 -11.55 -5.79 10.86
C ALA A 110 -12.29 -7.13 10.82
N PHE A 111 -12.14 -7.90 9.75
CA PHE A 111 -12.93 -9.10 9.46
C PHE A 111 -12.08 -10.39 9.42
N ASP A 112 -10.79 -10.32 9.78
CA ASP A 112 -9.85 -11.44 9.79
C ASP A 112 -9.80 -12.20 8.43
N LEU A 113 -9.84 -11.43 7.34
CA LEU A 113 -9.72 -11.89 5.95
C LEU A 113 -8.28 -12.08 5.52
N VAL A 114 -7.34 -11.29 6.05
CA VAL A 114 -5.92 -11.35 5.71
C VAL A 114 -5.26 -12.48 6.48
N LEU A 115 -4.61 -13.37 5.76
CA LEU A 115 -3.74 -14.41 6.30
C LEU A 115 -2.33 -14.15 5.81
N LEU A 116 -1.36 -14.11 6.73
CA LEU A 116 0.05 -13.99 6.42
C LEU A 116 0.76 -15.27 6.86
N GLU A 117 1.78 -15.67 6.10
CA GLU A 117 2.66 -16.77 6.45
C GLU A 117 3.39 -16.45 7.77
N GLU A 118 3.62 -17.46 8.60
CA GLU A 118 4.15 -17.30 9.96
C GLU A 118 5.47 -16.53 10.03
N SER A 119 6.46 -16.92 9.22
CA SER A 119 7.77 -16.27 9.20
C SER A 119 7.69 -14.85 8.67
N PHE A 120 6.90 -14.62 7.61
CA PHE A 120 6.66 -13.29 7.06
C PHE A 120 5.96 -12.37 8.06
N GLN A 121 4.92 -12.87 8.74
CA GLN A 121 4.16 -12.12 9.74
C GLN A 121 5.06 -11.68 10.90
N ALA A 122 5.94 -12.55 11.39
CA ALA A 122 6.89 -12.22 12.45
C ALA A 122 7.93 -11.17 11.99
N ALA A 123 8.43 -11.30 10.76
CA ALA A 123 9.40 -10.37 10.19
C ALA A 123 8.81 -8.97 10.00
N VAL A 124 7.63 -8.87 9.37
CA VAL A 124 6.99 -7.57 9.14
C VAL A 124 6.55 -6.89 10.43
N LYS A 125 6.11 -7.67 11.43
CA LYS A 125 5.81 -7.13 12.77
C LYS A 125 7.03 -6.43 13.37
N SER A 126 8.19 -7.07 13.31
CA SER A 126 9.44 -6.51 13.85
C SER A 126 9.80 -5.20 13.15
N LYS A 127 9.61 -5.11 11.82
CA LYS A 127 9.84 -3.89 11.04
C LYS A 127 8.87 -2.77 11.42
N LEU A 128 7.57 -3.07 11.46
CA LEU A 128 6.54 -2.09 11.80
C LEU A 128 6.65 -1.60 13.26
N ALA A 129 7.03 -2.46 14.20
CA ALA A 129 7.29 -2.08 15.59
C ALA A 129 8.47 -1.12 15.73
N ALA A 130 9.48 -1.23 14.86
CA ALA A 130 10.62 -0.31 14.81
C ALA A 130 10.33 0.98 14.02
N HIS A 131 9.15 1.09 13.39
CA HIS A 131 8.82 2.22 12.54
C HIS A 131 8.53 3.48 13.38
N PRO A 132 9.18 4.64 13.11
CA PRO A 132 9.08 5.83 13.96
C PRO A 132 7.66 6.38 14.17
N VAL A 133 6.76 6.14 13.20
CA VAL A 133 5.38 6.65 13.20
C VAL A 133 4.35 5.55 13.46
N LEU A 134 4.68 4.30 13.12
CA LEU A 134 3.70 3.20 13.10
C LEU A 134 3.93 2.23 14.27
N GLY A 135 5.08 2.29 14.94
CA GLY A 135 5.45 1.40 16.04
C GLY A 135 4.54 1.47 17.27
N ASP A 136 3.83 2.60 17.45
CA ASP A 136 2.90 2.81 18.56
C ASP A 136 1.44 2.51 18.19
N LEU A 137 1.19 1.93 17.02
CA LEU A 137 -0.15 1.48 16.64
C LEU A 137 -0.64 0.38 17.58
N GLN A 138 -1.71 0.66 18.34
CA GLN A 138 -2.33 -0.34 19.23
C GLN A 138 -2.72 -1.64 18.51
N ASP A 139 -3.08 -1.54 17.23
CA ASP A 139 -3.48 -2.67 16.40
C ASP A 139 -2.31 -3.50 15.85
N LEU A 140 -1.04 -3.14 16.12
CA LEU A 140 0.11 -4.00 15.82
C LEU A 140 -0.02 -5.39 16.46
N ARG A 141 -0.73 -5.48 17.58
CA ARG A 141 -1.08 -6.75 18.25
C ARG A 141 -1.87 -7.73 17.38
N LYS A 142 -2.48 -7.28 16.26
CA LYS A 142 -3.12 -8.19 15.30
C LYS A 142 -2.11 -9.09 14.59
N LEU A 143 -0.86 -8.63 14.46
CA LEU A 143 0.25 -9.43 13.94
C LEU A 143 0.75 -10.49 14.95
N ASP A 144 0.25 -10.51 16.19
CA ASP A 144 0.49 -11.59 17.15
C ASP A 144 -0.48 -12.77 17.00
N ARG A 145 -1.47 -12.64 16.12
CA ARG A 145 -2.62 -13.55 16.06
C ARG A 145 -2.70 -14.24 14.72
N ASN A 146 -3.12 -15.50 14.76
CA ASN A 146 -3.53 -16.28 13.60
C ASN A 146 -2.56 -16.22 12.41
N PRO A 147 -1.25 -16.49 12.60
CA PRO A 147 -0.38 -16.79 11.47
C PRO A 147 -0.93 -18.04 10.75
N ALA A 148 -0.80 -18.07 9.42
CA ALA A 148 -1.26 -19.18 8.61
C ALA A 148 -0.08 -20.02 8.11
N GLY A 149 -0.24 -21.34 8.11
CA GLY A 149 0.71 -22.21 7.44
C GLY A 149 0.66 -22.01 5.92
N ILE A 150 1.83 -22.06 5.27
CA ILE A 150 1.94 -21.85 3.82
C ILE A 150 1.06 -22.80 3.01
N ASP A 151 0.87 -24.04 3.46
CA ASP A 151 0.03 -25.02 2.78
C ASP A 151 -1.45 -24.67 2.82
N ASP A 152 -1.93 -24.01 3.89
CA ASP A 152 -3.31 -23.57 3.99
C ASP A 152 -3.56 -22.33 3.12
N ILE A 153 -2.59 -21.41 3.05
CA ILE A 153 -2.61 -20.29 2.10
C ILE A 153 -2.70 -20.82 0.66
N LYS A 154 -1.84 -21.77 0.28
CA LYS A 154 -1.86 -22.39 -1.05
C LYS A 154 -3.20 -23.01 -1.39
N LYS A 155 -3.77 -23.82 -0.49
CA LYS A 155 -5.10 -24.44 -0.69
C LYS A 155 -6.18 -23.40 -0.95
N LEU A 156 -6.20 -22.28 -0.21
CA LEU A 156 -7.20 -21.23 -0.40
C LEU A 156 -7.06 -20.53 -1.75
N VAL A 157 -5.82 -20.27 -2.18
CA VAL A 157 -5.52 -19.63 -3.48
C VAL A 157 -5.87 -20.57 -4.63
N GLU A 158 -5.45 -21.84 -4.58
CA GLU A 158 -5.75 -22.85 -5.61
C GLU A 158 -7.26 -23.14 -5.73
N ALA A 159 -8.00 -23.08 -4.61
CA ALA A 159 -9.44 -23.21 -4.60
C ALA A 159 -10.19 -21.95 -5.09
N GLY A 160 -9.49 -20.86 -5.43
CA GLY A 160 -10.10 -19.59 -5.85
C GLY A 160 -10.87 -18.87 -4.74
N LEU A 161 -10.57 -19.17 -3.47
CA LEU A 161 -11.24 -18.61 -2.30
C LEU A 161 -10.52 -17.39 -1.71
N ALA A 162 -9.28 -17.16 -2.14
CA ALA A 162 -8.45 -16.07 -1.68
C ALA A 162 -7.58 -15.49 -2.81
N GLU A 163 -7.30 -14.20 -2.72
CA GLU A 163 -6.39 -13.46 -3.59
C GLU A 163 -4.97 -13.58 -3.00
N PRO A 164 -3.97 -14.06 -3.76
CA PRO A 164 -2.63 -14.27 -3.23
C PRO A 164 -1.86 -12.96 -3.03
N LEU A 165 -1.07 -12.90 -1.95
CA LEU A 165 -0.12 -11.83 -1.66
C LEU A 165 1.29 -12.33 -1.92
N TYR A 166 2.00 -11.65 -2.81
CA TYR A 166 3.38 -11.98 -3.15
C TYR A 166 4.32 -10.88 -2.71
N LEU A 167 5.49 -11.27 -2.22
CA LEU A 167 6.65 -10.40 -2.11
C LEU A 167 7.73 -10.98 -3.03
N SER A 168 8.05 -10.26 -4.11
CA SER A 168 8.82 -10.82 -5.23
C SER A 168 8.13 -12.08 -5.78
N ASP A 169 8.80 -13.23 -5.78
CA ASP A 169 8.24 -14.50 -6.25
C ASP A 169 7.69 -15.39 -5.13
N GLU A 170 7.77 -14.94 -3.88
CA GLU A 170 7.35 -15.71 -2.71
C GLU A 170 5.90 -15.41 -2.33
N LEU A 171 5.10 -16.48 -2.13
CA LEU A 171 3.74 -16.37 -1.61
C LEU A 171 3.82 -16.16 -0.09
N VAL A 172 3.54 -14.94 0.35
CA VAL A 172 3.68 -14.52 1.76
C VAL A 172 2.35 -14.40 2.49
N GLY A 173 1.23 -14.54 1.79
CA GLY A 173 -0.10 -14.41 2.37
C GLY A 173 -1.23 -14.53 1.36
N CYS A 174 -2.45 -14.31 1.82
CA CYS A 174 -3.63 -14.15 0.96
C CYS A 174 -4.71 -13.31 1.64
N VAL A 175 -5.63 -12.75 0.84
CA VAL A 175 -6.86 -12.10 1.31
C VAL A 175 -8.04 -12.96 0.92
N LYS A 176 -8.82 -13.44 1.91
CA LYS A 176 -10.02 -14.22 1.66
C LYS A 176 -11.16 -13.36 1.11
N ARG A 177 -12.06 -13.97 0.33
CA ARG A 177 -13.38 -13.37 0.05
C ARG A 177 -14.18 -13.20 1.35
N ALA A 178 -14.98 -12.14 1.43
CA ALA A 178 -15.86 -11.89 2.57
C ALA A 178 -17.26 -12.53 2.40
N HIS A 179 -17.62 -12.93 1.18
CA HIS A 179 -18.86 -13.66 0.90
C HIS A 179 -18.68 -14.60 -0.29
N GLU A 180 -19.51 -15.64 -0.36
CA GLU A 180 -19.39 -16.67 -1.39
C GLU A 180 -19.85 -16.21 -2.78
N PHE A 181 -20.97 -15.48 -2.83
CA PHE A 181 -21.66 -15.15 -4.09
C PHE A 181 -21.65 -13.66 -4.43
N ASP A 182 -21.30 -12.80 -3.48
CA ASP A 182 -21.40 -11.37 -3.69
C ASP A 182 -20.11 -10.87 -4.34
N ALA A 183 -20.18 -10.45 -5.60
CA ALA A 183 -19.05 -9.92 -6.34
C ALA A 183 -18.42 -8.69 -5.65
N ALA A 184 -19.23 -7.92 -4.91
CA ALA A 184 -18.78 -6.81 -4.07
C ALA A 184 -17.83 -7.23 -2.94
N LEU A 185 -17.88 -8.50 -2.56
CA LEU A 185 -17.19 -9.11 -1.43
C LEU A 185 -16.23 -10.22 -1.89
N SER A 186 -15.88 -10.22 -3.18
CA SER A 186 -14.84 -11.09 -3.73
C SER A 186 -13.47 -10.78 -3.12
N ALA A 187 -12.57 -11.77 -3.14
CA ALA A 187 -11.22 -11.62 -2.56
C ALA A 187 -10.44 -10.45 -3.16
N HIS A 188 -10.56 -10.24 -4.48
CA HIS A 188 -9.95 -9.13 -5.19
C HIS A 188 -10.45 -7.76 -4.70
N VAL A 189 -11.77 -7.59 -4.60
CA VAL A 189 -12.37 -6.33 -4.09
C VAL A 189 -12.02 -6.11 -2.62
N MET A 190 -11.94 -7.17 -1.81
CA MET A 190 -11.49 -7.06 -0.41
C MET A 190 -10.02 -6.62 -0.33
N LEU A 191 -9.15 -7.15 -1.19
CA LEU A 191 -7.76 -6.69 -1.27
C LEU A 191 -7.69 -5.21 -1.64
N GLU A 192 -8.41 -4.77 -2.67
CA GLU A 192 -8.44 -3.34 -3.07
C GLU A 192 -8.91 -2.43 -1.92
N ASN A 193 -9.97 -2.83 -1.21
CA ASN A 193 -10.48 -2.09 -0.06
C ASN A 193 -9.45 -2.00 1.06
N LEU A 194 -8.77 -3.11 1.36
CA LEU A 194 -7.74 -3.16 2.40
C LEU A 194 -6.51 -2.34 2.02
N VAL A 195 -6.08 -2.38 0.76
CA VAL A 195 -4.95 -1.57 0.26
C VAL A 195 -5.27 -0.08 0.36
N ASN A 196 -6.48 0.34 0.00
CA ASN A 196 -6.92 1.73 0.16
C ASN A 196 -6.97 2.14 1.63
N LYS A 197 -7.56 1.32 2.49
CA LYS A 197 -7.64 1.61 3.93
C LYS A 197 -6.26 1.68 4.56
N ALA A 198 -5.37 0.74 4.24
CA ALA A 198 -4.02 0.69 4.77
C ALA A 198 -3.22 1.93 4.35
N SER A 199 -3.22 2.28 3.06
CA SER A 199 -2.51 3.46 2.56
C SER A 199 -2.98 4.75 3.21
N ALA A 200 -4.29 4.86 3.42
CA ALA A 200 -4.89 6.04 4.00
C ALA A 200 -4.63 6.15 5.52
N VAL A 201 -4.65 5.02 6.26
CA VAL A 201 -4.22 4.95 7.66
C VAL A 201 -2.75 5.35 7.81
N ILE A 202 -1.87 4.90 6.92
CA ILE A 202 -0.46 5.31 6.90
C ILE A 202 -0.36 6.84 6.76
N GLY A 203 -1.03 7.42 5.76
CA GLY A 203 -1.05 8.87 5.54
C GLY A 203 -1.55 9.66 6.75
N LEU A 204 -2.65 9.21 7.37
CA LEU A 204 -3.23 9.85 8.56
C LEU A 204 -2.29 9.77 9.76
N LYS A 205 -1.61 8.63 9.98
CA LYS A 205 -0.67 8.48 11.10
C LYS A 205 0.53 9.42 10.96
N HIS A 206 1.06 9.57 9.76
CA HIS A 206 2.09 10.59 9.51
C HIS A 206 1.57 12.02 9.69
N LEU A 207 0.33 12.30 9.30
CA LEU A 207 -0.28 13.63 9.52
C LEU A 207 -0.41 13.96 11.01
N LEU A 208 -0.91 13.02 11.83
CA LEU A 208 -1.01 13.20 13.28
C LEU A 208 0.38 13.41 13.90
N ALA A 209 1.35 12.55 13.54
CA ALA A 209 2.73 12.67 14.03
C ALA A 209 3.38 14.03 13.68
N LYS A 210 3.15 14.56 12.47
CA LYS A 210 3.74 15.82 12.01
C LYS A 210 3.01 17.06 12.54
N SER A 211 1.70 16.98 12.74
CA SER A 211 0.90 18.11 13.27
C SER A 211 0.93 18.21 14.79
N GLY A 212 1.27 17.12 15.49
CA GLY A 212 1.20 17.03 16.95
C GLY A 212 -0.24 16.99 17.47
N LEU A 213 -1.23 16.81 16.60
CA LEU A 213 -2.63 16.67 16.97
C LEU A 213 -2.86 15.28 17.58
N ALA A 214 -3.56 15.22 18.70
CA ALA A 214 -4.07 13.96 19.21
C ALA A 214 -5.26 13.49 18.35
N ALA A 215 -5.41 12.18 18.18
CA ALA A 215 -6.50 11.64 17.33
C ALA A 215 -7.88 11.99 17.91
N GLU A 216 -7.97 12.11 19.23
CA GLU A 216 -9.18 12.44 19.98
C GLU A 216 -9.61 13.90 19.81
N GLU A 217 -8.72 14.77 19.30
CA GLU A 217 -9.01 16.18 19.00
C GLU A 217 -9.61 16.36 17.60
N VAL A 218 -9.71 15.29 16.80
CA VAL A 218 -10.25 15.33 15.43
C VAL A 218 -11.76 15.08 15.48
N ASP A 219 -12.55 16.14 15.31
CA ASP A 219 -14.02 16.03 15.29
C ASP A 219 -14.56 15.32 14.05
N TYR A 220 -13.92 15.54 12.89
CA TYR A 220 -14.36 15.03 11.60
C TYR A 220 -13.19 14.66 10.72
N ILE A 221 -13.31 13.52 10.03
CA ILE A 221 -12.43 13.11 8.95
C ILE A 221 -13.21 13.26 7.64
N ILE A 222 -12.63 13.99 6.69
CA ILE A 222 -13.16 14.10 5.34
C ILE A 222 -12.18 13.36 4.43
N GLU A 223 -12.59 12.18 3.97
CA GLU A 223 -11.87 11.44 2.95
C GLU A 223 -12.27 11.98 1.57
N CYS A 224 -11.30 12.50 0.83
CA CYS A 224 -11.46 12.90 -0.57
C CYS A 224 -10.73 11.91 -1.49
N SER A 225 -10.93 10.61 -1.27
CA SER A 225 -10.46 9.60 -2.22
C SER A 225 -11.12 9.86 -3.57
N GLU A 226 -10.35 9.76 -4.65
CA GLU A 226 -10.91 9.93 -5.99
C GLU A 226 -12.02 8.89 -6.24
N GLU A 227 -13.27 9.32 -6.21
CA GLU A 227 -14.41 8.59 -6.77
C GLU A 227 -14.41 8.81 -8.29
N ALA A 228 -13.53 8.12 -9.00
CA ALA A 228 -13.66 7.99 -10.45
C ALA A 228 -14.94 7.21 -10.81
N CYS A 229 -15.88 7.88 -11.50
CA CYS A 229 -16.84 7.25 -12.40
C CYS A 229 -16.11 6.68 -13.64
N GLY A 230 -15.11 5.82 -13.42
CA GLY A 230 -14.18 5.33 -14.44
C GLY A 230 -14.31 3.84 -14.70
N ASP A 231 -13.58 3.38 -15.72
CA ASP A 231 -13.55 1.99 -16.15
C ASP A 231 -12.75 1.08 -15.19
N MET A 232 -12.54 -0.19 -15.57
CA MET A 232 -11.81 -1.17 -14.74
C MET A 232 -10.37 -0.73 -14.38
N THR A 233 -9.81 0.29 -15.02
CA THR A 233 -8.48 0.86 -14.74
C THR A 233 -8.53 2.11 -13.88
N GLN A 234 -9.71 2.74 -13.79
CA GLN A 234 -10.00 3.91 -12.96
C GLN A 234 -11.25 3.61 -12.12
N SER A 235 -11.18 2.58 -11.30
CA SER A 235 -12.23 2.26 -10.35
C SER A 235 -12.17 3.25 -9.21
N GLY A 236 -13.00 4.28 -9.26
CA GLY A 236 -13.15 5.26 -8.20
C GLY A 236 -13.40 4.59 -6.86
N GLY A 237 -12.91 5.24 -5.80
CA GLY A 237 -12.98 4.84 -4.39
C GLY A 237 -14.34 4.34 -3.96
N GLY A 238 -14.65 3.08 -4.32
CA GLY A 238 -15.94 2.48 -4.08
C GLY A 238 -16.18 2.16 -2.62
N LYS A 239 -17.41 2.45 -2.17
CA LYS A 239 -18.09 1.92 -0.97
C LYS A 239 -17.54 2.45 0.37
N PHE A 240 -18.47 2.76 1.28
CA PHE A 240 -18.22 3.24 2.66
C PHE A 240 -17.20 2.42 3.46
N ALA A 241 -16.94 1.16 3.08
CA ALA A 241 -15.93 0.30 3.72
C ALA A 241 -14.48 0.81 3.57
N LYS A 242 -14.25 1.79 2.67
CA LYS A 242 -12.96 2.46 2.48
C LYS A 242 -12.72 3.66 3.40
N ALA A 243 -13.77 4.13 4.08
CA ALA A 243 -13.71 5.28 4.97
C ALA A 243 -12.68 5.12 6.08
N ILE A 244 -11.94 6.19 6.33
CA ILE A 244 -10.93 6.29 7.38
C ILE A 244 -11.60 6.84 8.64
N GLY A 245 -11.52 6.08 9.75
CA GLY A 245 -12.06 6.41 11.06
C GLY A 245 -11.84 5.30 12.07
#